data_AF-A0A4Q2YTU4-F1
#
_entry.id   AF-A0A4Q2YTU4-F1
#
_cell.length_a   1.000
_cell.length_b   1.000
_cell.length_c   1.000
_cell.angle_alpha   90.00
_cell.angle_beta   90.00
_cell.angle_gamma   90.00
#
_symmetry.space_group_name_H-M   'P 1'
#
loop_
_entity.id
_entity.type
_entity.pdbx_description
1 polymer ?
#
loop_
_entity_poly.entity_id
_entity_poly.type
_entity_poly.pdbx_seq_one_letter_code
_entity_poly.pdbx_strand_id
1 'polypeptide(L)'
;MLSAAASALVLSSVGTPVALAQSSANQVALVDYVNPLMGTDSSYRLSYGNTYPAVAVPFGMNSWTPVTGEPGSGWGYTYDGEKISGIKQTHQPSPWMNDYAAFALMAETGPVKVKQQERGSWFSHKAEVARPYSYKVYLADYDVTAEVAPTERAAQFRFTFPESDDAHILLDGLAGGSMVKVDIKNRRITGYVRNNNGG
;
A
#
# COMPACT_ATOMS: atom_id res chain seq x y z
N MET A 1 83.96 -6.57 -42.28
CA MET A 1 83.37 -7.58 -41.38
C MET A 1 82.51 -6.83 -40.36
N LEU A 2 81.19 -6.81 -40.57
CA LEU A 2 80.25 -6.08 -39.72
C LEU A 2 79.99 -6.86 -38.42
N SER A 3 80.10 -6.17 -37.29
CA SER A 3 79.71 -6.64 -35.95
C SER A 3 78.23 -6.32 -35.73
N ALA A 4 77.42 -7.33 -35.39
CA ALA A 4 76.00 -7.17 -35.05
C ALA A 4 75.83 -7.23 -33.53
N ALA A 5 75.33 -6.15 -32.94
CA ALA A 5 74.94 -6.08 -31.54
C ALA A 5 73.53 -6.67 -31.36
N ALA A 6 73.41 -7.74 -30.57
CA ALA A 6 72.12 -8.31 -30.18
C ALA A 6 71.55 -7.52 -28.99
N SER A 7 70.43 -6.84 -29.19
CA SER A 7 69.64 -6.25 -28.10
C SER A 7 68.65 -7.30 -27.56
N ALA A 8 68.81 -7.66 -26.29
CA ALA A 8 67.86 -8.51 -25.58
C ALA A 8 66.68 -7.67 -25.07
N LEU A 9 65.47 -7.98 -25.55
CA LEU A 9 64.24 -7.35 -25.10
C LEU A 9 63.70 -8.15 -23.90
N VAL A 10 63.76 -7.58 -22.71
CA VAL A 10 63.15 -8.17 -21.50
C VAL A 10 61.68 -7.77 -21.47
N LEU A 11 60.76 -8.70 -21.77
CA LEU A 11 59.33 -8.50 -21.52
C LEU A 11 59.05 -8.69 -20.04
N SER A 12 58.79 -7.59 -19.32
CA SER A 12 58.16 -7.64 -18.01
C SER A 12 56.65 -7.84 -18.15
N SER A 13 56.17 -9.04 -17.80
CA SER A 13 54.73 -9.32 -17.70
C SER A 13 54.17 -8.63 -16.46
N VAL A 14 53.56 -7.45 -16.63
CA VAL A 14 52.78 -6.80 -15.59
C VAL A 14 51.47 -7.58 -15.43
N GLY A 15 51.38 -8.42 -14.41
CA GLY A 15 50.14 -9.09 -14.03
C GLY A 15 49.14 -8.06 -13.52
N THR A 16 48.09 -7.80 -14.29
CA THR A 16 46.93 -7.05 -13.82
C THR A 16 46.27 -7.81 -12.66
N PRO A 17 46.08 -7.19 -11.48
CA PRO A 17 45.32 -7.84 -10.42
C PRO A 17 43.88 -7.98 -10.90
N VAL A 18 43.42 -9.23 -11.06
CA VAL A 18 42.01 -9.55 -11.20
C VAL A 18 41.35 -9.16 -9.87
N ALA A 19 40.66 -8.02 -9.85
CA ALA A 19 39.80 -7.67 -8.75
C ALA A 19 38.69 -8.72 -8.68
N LEU A 20 38.74 -9.60 -7.69
CA LEU A 20 37.63 -10.45 -7.29
C LEU A 20 36.49 -9.50 -6.89
N ALA A 21 35.55 -9.28 -7.80
CA ALA A 21 34.29 -8.64 -7.46
C ALA A 21 33.62 -9.52 -6.40
N GLN A 22 33.64 -9.07 -5.15
CA GLN A 22 32.83 -9.67 -4.10
C GLN A 22 31.39 -9.55 -4.56
N SER A 23 30.78 -10.68 -4.93
CA SER A 23 29.33 -10.75 -5.11
C SER A 23 28.73 -10.29 -3.78
N SER A 24 28.12 -9.11 -3.74
CA SER A 24 27.36 -8.68 -2.58
C SER A 24 26.28 -9.73 -2.38
N ALA A 25 26.44 -10.56 -1.34
CA ALA A 25 25.39 -11.48 -0.92
C ALA A 25 24.09 -10.67 -0.78
N ASN A 26 22.96 -11.23 -1.23
CA ASN A 26 21.62 -10.65 -1.09
C ASN A 26 21.40 -10.18 0.37
N GLN A 27 21.68 -8.91 0.65
CA GLN A 27 21.41 -8.31 1.95
C GLN A 27 19.93 -7.97 1.97
N VAL A 28 19.16 -8.69 2.79
CA VAL A 28 17.75 -8.38 3.05
C VAL A 28 17.68 -7.00 3.71
N ALA A 29 16.89 -6.08 3.15
CA ALA A 29 16.77 -4.75 3.72
C ALA A 29 16.03 -4.83 5.07
N LEU A 30 16.39 -3.98 6.03
CA LEU A 30 15.78 -4.01 7.37
C LEU A 30 14.25 -3.88 7.33
N VAL A 31 13.75 -3.11 6.36
CA VAL A 31 12.31 -2.89 6.16
C VAL A 31 11.57 -4.17 5.74
N ASP A 32 12.26 -5.16 5.17
CA ASP A 32 11.66 -6.41 4.72
C ASP A 32 11.34 -7.36 5.89
N TYR A 33 11.94 -7.13 7.07
CA TYR A 33 11.56 -7.81 8.31
C TYR A 33 10.27 -7.26 8.94
N VAL A 34 9.83 -6.07 8.52
CA VAL A 34 8.65 -5.44 9.11
C VAL A 34 7.39 -6.16 8.62
N ASN A 35 6.55 -6.57 9.57
CA ASN A 35 5.23 -7.11 9.32
C ASN A 35 4.14 -6.12 9.80
N PRO A 36 3.53 -5.32 8.91
CA PRO A 36 2.43 -4.42 9.26
C PRO A 36 1.18 -5.13 9.79
N LEU A 37 1.04 -6.44 9.56
CA LEU A 37 -0.10 -7.23 10.04
C LEU A 37 0.08 -7.71 11.49
N MET A 38 1.25 -7.49 12.10
CA MET A 38 1.49 -7.86 13.50
C MET A 38 0.53 -7.09 14.42
N GLY A 39 -0.29 -7.85 15.17
CA GLY A 39 -1.31 -7.31 16.09
C GLY A 39 -2.68 -7.01 15.48
N THR A 40 -2.89 -7.35 14.19
CA THR A 40 -4.16 -7.13 13.47
C THR A 40 -5.19 -8.25 13.66
N ASP A 41 -4.75 -9.44 14.08
CA ASP A 41 -5.64 -10.53 14.50
C ASP A 41 -6.11 -10.25 15.92
N SER A 42 -7.08 -9.34 16.05
CA SER A 42 -7.38 -8.64 17.28
C SER A 42 -8.86 -8.29 17.30
N SER A 43 -9.51 -8.45 18.45
CA SER A 43 -10.94 -8.18 18.60
C SER A 43 -11.22 -7.23 19.76
N TYR A 44 -12.47 -6.76 19.86
CA TYR A 44 -12.92 -5.99 21.02
C TYR A 44 -12.66 -6.71 22.35
N ARG A 45 -12.86 -8.04 22.38
CA ARG A 45 -12.80 -8.85 23.60
C ARG A 45 -11.37 -9.17 24.05
N LEU A 46 -10.45 -9.31 23.09
CA LEU A 46 -9.06 -9.66 23.36
C LEU A 46 -8.17 -9.03 22.31
N SER A 47 -7.22 -8.21 22.79
CA SER A 47 -6.24 -7.55 21.96
C SER A 47 -4.96 -8.37 21.85
N TYR A 48 -4.48 -8.55 20.62
CA TYR A 48 -3.12 -9.02 20.33
C TYR A 48 -2.22 -7.86 19.85
N GLY A 49 -2.71 -6.63 19.96
CA GLY A 49 -2.03 -5.41 19.54
C GLY A 49 -3.01 -4.29 19.18
N ASN A 50 -4.18 -4.65 18.66
CA ASN A 50 -5.19 -3.70 18.16
C ASN A 50 -4.60 -2.71 17.15
N THR A 51 -3.81 -3.24 16.22
CA THR A 51 -3.18 -2.49 15.14
C THR A 51 -3.98 -2.65 13.84
N TYR A 52 -3.64 -1.83 12.85
CA TYR A 52 -4.04 -2.01 11.46
C TYR A 52 -2.78 -1.88 10.59
N PRO A 53 -2.73 -2.47 9.38
CA PRO A 53 -1.57 -2.35 8.51
C PRO A 53 -1.48 -0.93 7.96
N ALA A 54 -0.80 -0.07 8.71
CA ALA A 54 -0.55 1.32 8.33
C ALA A 54 0.53 1.38 7.24
N VAL A 55 0.12 1.85 6.06
CA VAL A 55 1.02 2.16 4.95
C VAL A 55 1.33 3.65 5.03
N ALA A 56 2.54 3.98 5.47
CA ALA A 56 2.95 5.34 5.72
C ALA A 56 4.48 5.47 5.71
N VAL A 57 4.95 6.68 5.43
CA VAL A 57 6.31 7.09 5.80
C VAL A 57 6.39 7.38 7.31
N PRO A 58 7.58 7.33 7.94
CA PRO A 58 7.72 7.67 9.35
C PRO A 58 7.10 9.05 9.68
N PHE A 59 6.18 9.09 10.64
CA PHE A 59 5.45 10.31 11.04
C PHE A 59 4.67 10.99 9.90
N GLY A 60 4.25 10.24 8.88
CA GLY A 60 3.38 10.76 7.82
C GLY A 60 2.08 11.33 8.41
N MET A 61 1.66 12.47 7.86
CA MET A 61 0.40 13.11 8.25
C MET A 61 -0.80 12.24 7.88
N ASN A 62 -0.75 11.62 6.69
CA ASN A 62 -1.82 10.78 6.17
C ASN A 62 -1.33 9.33 6.07
N SER A 63 -1.95 8.42 6.82
CA SER A 63 -1.71 6.99 6.70
C SER A 63 -2.79 6.33 5.84
N TRP A 64 -2.47 5.20 5.22
CA TRP A 64 -3.41 4.43 4.40
C TRP A 64 -3.54 3.01 4.91
N THR A 65 -4.76 2.45 4.86
CA THR A 65 -4.98 1.07 5.31
C THR A 65 -6.22 0.44 4.63
N PRO A 66 -6.21 -0.86 4.30
CA PRO A 66 -7.41 -1.59 3.90
C PRO A 66 -8.50 -1.56 4.98
N VAL A 67 -9.76 -1.70 4.57
CA VAL A 67 -10.93 -1.73 5.47
C VAL A 67 -11.67 -3.05 5.34
N THR A 68 -11.68 -3.84 6.41
CA THR A 68 -12.46 -5.09 6.53
C THR A 68 -13.61 -4.98 7.53
N GLY A 69 -13.55 -4.02 8.46
CA GLY A 69 -14.57 -3.82 9.48
C GLY A 69 -15.84 -3.14 8.98
N GLU A 70 -16.87 -3.18 9.82
CA GLU A 70 -18.15 -2.47 9.59
C GLU A 70 -17.97 -0.95 9.57
N PRO A 71 -18.87 -0.20 8.90
CA PRO A 71 -18.84 1.27 8.90
C PRO A 71 -18.79 1.87 10.30
N GLY A 72 -17.83 2.76 10.52
CA GLY A 72 -17.66 3.46 11.80
C GLY A 72 -17.03 2.62 12.91
N SER A 73 -16.72 1.34 12.67
CA SER A 73 -15.99 0.51 13.63
C SER A 73 -14.56 1.01 13.81
N GLY A 74 -14.10 1.08 15.06
CA GLY A 74 -12.68 1.30 15.38
C GLY A 74 -11.79 0.13 14.97
N TRP A 75 -12.34 -1.09 14.87
CA TRP A 75 -11.66 -2.25 14.27
C TRP A 75 -11.85 -2.21 12.76
N GLY A 76 -11.30 -1.17 12.13
CA GLY A 76 -11.43 -0.94 10.68
C GLY A 76 -10.76 -2.01 9.83
N TYR A 77 -9.70 -2.64 10.34
CA TYR A 77 -9.09 -3.84 9.77
C TYR A 77 -8.90 -4.87 10.88
N THR A 78 -9.31 -6.10 10.60
CA THR A 78 -9.00 -7.29 11.40
C THR A 78 -8.52 -8.40 10.48
N TYR A 79 -7.57 -9.21 10.95
CA TYR A 79 -6.99 -10.31 10.16
C TYR A 79 -8.02 -11.40 9.82
N ASP A 80 -9.05 -11.59 10.64
CA ASP A 80 -10.16 -12.50 10.36
C ASP A 80 -11.21 -11.92 9.40
N GLY A 81 -11.03 -10.66 8.95
CA GLY A 81 -11.90 -10.02 7.99
C GLY A 81 -11.79 -10.67 6.61
N GLU A 82 -12.92 -11.09 6.07
CA GLU A 82 -12.96 -11.87 4.81
C GLU A 82 -13.07 -11.00 3.55
N LYS A 83 -13.51 -9.75 3.73
CA LYS A 83 -13.79 -8.82 2.64
C LYS A 83 -13.14 -7.48 2.84
N ILE A 84 -12.60 -6.90 1.77
CA ILE A 84 -12.12 -5.52 1.73
C ILE A 84 -13.17 -4.65 1.06
N SER A 85 -13.57 -3.58 1.74
CA SER A 85 -14.55 -2.59 1.29
C SER A 85 -13.93 -1.27 0.83
N GLY A 86 -12.59 -1.22 0.79
CA GLY A 86 -11.81 -0.09 0.29
C GLY A 86 -10.46 0.02 0.98
N ILE A 87 -9.65 0.97 0.50
CA ILE A 87 -8.44 1.43 1.17
C ILE A 87 -8.71 2.86 1.63
N LYS A 88 -8.63 3.09 2.95
CA LYS A 88 -8.93 4.39 3.55
C LYS A 88 -7.68 5.19 3.87
N GLN A 89 -7.77 6.51 3.69
CA GLN A 89 -6.93 7.44 4.43
C GLN A 89 -7.41 7.46 5.89
N THR A 90 -6.49 7.37 6.84
CA THR A 90 -6.80 7.24 8.27
C THR A 90 -5.83 8.06 9.11
N HIS A 91 -6.32 8.55 10.24
CA HIS A 91 -5.55 9.18 11.30
C HIS A 91 -5.79 8.50 12.66
N GLN A 92 -6.56 7.41 12.67
CA GLN A 92 -6.95 6.67 13.85
C GLN A 92 -5.72 6.21 14.66
N PRO A 93 -5.56 6.64 15.93
CA PRO A 93 -4.46 6.18 16.77
C PRO A 93 -4.77 4.86 17.49
N SER A 94 -6.05 4.57 17.74
CA SER A 94 -6.50 3.33 18.37
C SER A 94 -7.97 3.06 18.02
N PRO A 95 -8.43 1.79 18.07
CA PRO A 95 -9.84 1.48 17.83
C PRO A 95 -10.79 2.15 18.85
N TRP A 96 -10.30 2.51 20.03
CA TRP A 96 -11.08 3.13 21.10
C TRP A 96 -11.34 4.62 20.85
N MET A 97 -10.36 5.31 20.26
CA MET A 97 -10.47 6.73 19.90
C MET A 97 -11.16 6.93 18.55
N ASN A 98 -11.11 5.89 17.69
CA ASN A 98 -11.67 5.93 16.33
C ASN A 98 -10.96 7.00 15.45
N ASP A 99 -11.53 7.28 14.29
CA ASP A 99 -10.88 8.01 13.20
C ASP A 99 -11.44 9.43 13.03
N TYR A 100 -10.72 10.24 12.26
CA TYR A 100 -11.13 11.56 11.83
C TYR A 100 -10.57 11.90 10.45
N ALA A 101 -11.23 12.81 9.73
CA ALA A 101 -10.84 13.29 8.41
C ALA A 101 -10.47 12.16 7.42
N ALA A 102 -11.21 11.06 7.49
CA ALA A 102 -10.99 9.85 6.72
C ALA A 102 -11.91 9.79 5.50
N PHE A 103 -11.41 9.17 4.44
CA PHE A 103 -12.15 8.81 3.23
C PHE A 103 -11.57 7.51 2.67
N ALA A 104 -12.34 6.80 1.85
CA ALA A 104 -11.90 5.55 1.24
C ALA A 104 -12.03 5.56 -0.28
N LEU A 105 -11.15 4.80 -0.93
CA LEU A 105 -11.23 4.48 -2.34
C LEU A 105 -11.47 2.98 -2.52
N MET A 106 -12.38 2.62 -3.42
CA MET A 106 -12.65 1.22 -3.78
C MET A 106 -12.76 1.12 -5.30
N ALA A 107 -12.11 0.11 -5.89
CA ALA A 107 -12.22 -0.17 -7.32
C ALA A 107 -13.15 -1.35 -7.54
N GLU A 108 -14.03 -1.22 -8.52
CA GLU A 108 -15.10 -2.18 -8.80
C GLU A 108 -15.29 -2.37 -10.29
N THR A 109 -15.81 -3.54 -10.65
CA THR A 109 -16.34 -3.85 -11.98
C THR A 109 -17.82 -4.24 -11.88
N GLY A 110 -18.57 -4.02 -12.96
CA GLY A 110 -20.01 -4.32 -13.03
C GLY A 110 -20.88 -3.27 -12.34
N PRO A 111 -22.04 -3.65 -11.77
CA PRO A 111 -22.98 -2.68 -11.19
C PRO A 111 -22.39 -1.91 -10.00
N VAL A 112 -22.63 -0.60 -9.96
CA VAL A 112 -22.13 0.29 -8.90
C VAL A 112 -22.75 -0.05 -7.54
N LYS A 113 -21.91 -0.40 -6.56
CA LYS A 113 -22.34 -0.68 -5.17
C LYS A 113 -21.82 0.39 -4.22
N VAL A 114 -22.68 1.32 -3.81
CA VAL A 114 -22.21 2.46 -3.01
C VAL A 114 -22.02 2.09 -1.53
N LYS A 115 -22.89 1.26 -0.96
CA LYS A 115 -22.85 0.96 0.48
C LYS A 115 -21.66 0.07 0.82
N GLN A 116 -20.95 0.39 1.90
CA GLN A 116 -19.75 -0.34 2.34
C GLN A 116 -19.99 -1.85 2.48
N GLN A 117 -21.14 -2.26 3.02
CA GLN A 117 -21.51 -3.67 3.18
C GLN A 117 -21.76 -4.38 1.85
N GLU A 118 -22.21 -3.66 0.83
CA GLU A 118 -22.56 -4.23 -0.48
C GLU A 118 -21.32 -4.35 -1.38
N ARG A 119 -20.38 -3.40 -1.27
CA ARG A 119 -19.18 -3.34 -2.10
C ARG A 119 -18.01 -4.22 -1.68
N GLY A 120 -18.03 -4.77 -0.47
CA GLY A 120 -16.92 -5.60 0.02
C GLY A 120 -16.59 -6.74 -0.94
N SER A 121 -15.32 -6.80 -1.38
CA SER A 121 -14.79 -7.88 -2.19
C SER A 121 -14.12 -8.93 -1.31
N TRP A 122 -14.37 -10.21 -1.58
CA TRP A 122 -13.53 -11.28 -1.04
C TRP A 122 -12.06 -11.06 -1.39
N PHE A 123 -11.18 -11.38 -0.45
CA PHE A 123 -9.74 -11.40 -0.64
C PHE A 123 -9.11 -12.53 0.19
N SER A 124 -7.81 -12.75 0.01
CA SER A 124 -7.04 -13.69 0.85
C SER A 124 -5.70 -13.08 1.18
N HIS A 125 -5.20 -13.31 2.40
CA HIS A 125 -3.84 -12.91 2.78
C HIS A 125 -2.76 -13.53 1.89
N LYS A 126 -3.06 -14.62 1.16
CA LYS A 126 -2.14 -15.19 0.15
C LYS A 126 -1.94 -14.29 -1.07
N ALA A 127 -2.93 -13.44 -1.37
CA ALA A 127 -2.90 -12.46 -2.45
C ALA A 127 -2.83 -11.02 -1.92
N GLU A 128 -2.41 -10.87 -0.66
CA GLU A 128 -2.18 -9.59 0.01
C GLU A 128 -0.69 -9.43 0.27
N VAL A 129 -0.17 -8.23 0.00
CA VAL A 129 1.19 -7.84 0.35
C VAL A 129 1.11 -6.54 1.13
N ALA A 130 1.35 -6.63 2.44
CA ALA A 130 1.41 -5.49 3.35
C ALA A 130 2.87 -5.15 3.67
N ARG A 131 3.32 -3.96 3.26
CA ARG A 131 4.62 -3.37 3.62
C ARG A 131 4.40 -1.95 4.16
N PRO A 132 5.31 -1.41 4.99
CA PRO A 132 5.18 -0.03 5.47
C PRO A 132 5.11 1.00 4.33
N TYR A 133 5.82 0.73 3.23
CA TYR A 133 5.94 1.62 2.07
C TYR A 133 4.99 1.30 0.91
N SER A 134 4.28 0.17 0.95
CA SER A 134 3.29 -0.17 -0.08
C SER A 134 2.30 -1.22 0.40
N TYR A 135 1.09 -1.16 -0.13
CA TYR A 135 0.09 -2.21 0.06
C TYR A 135 -0.48 -2.62 -1.29
N LYS A 136 -0.66 -3.94 -1.46
CA LYS A 136 -1.23 -4.55 -2.65
C LYS A 136 -2.22 -5.63 -2.23
N VAL A 137 -3.39 -5.64 -2.84
CA VAL A 137 -4.37 -6.71 -2.65
C VAL A 137 -5.12 -7.01 -3.94
N TYR A 138 -5.49 -8.28 -4.11
CA TYR A 138 -6.38 -8.73 -5.16
C TYR A 138 -7.82 -8.80 -4.65
N LEU A 139 -8.73 -8.10 -5.33
CA LEU A 139 -10.16 -8.02 -5.06
C LEU A 139 -10.88 -9.03 -5.94
N ALA A 140 -11.13 -10.23 -5.40
CA ALA A 140 -11.60 -11.38 -6.17
C ALA A 140 -12.98 -11.18 -6.83
N ASP A 141 -13.88 -10.44 -6.19
CA ASP A 141 -15.24 -10.23 -6.72
C ASP A 141 -15.26 -9.28 -7.92
N TYR A 142 -14.21 -8.48 -8.10
CA TYR A 142 -14.10 -7.48 -9.17
C TYR A 142 -13.00 -7.80 -10.19
N ASP A 143 -12.18 -8.82 -9.93
CA ASP A 143 -10.96 -9.14 -10.68
C ASP A 143 -9.99 -7.95 -10.78
N VAL A 144 -9.89 -7.15 -9.72
CA VAL A 144 -9.05 -5.95 -9.67
C VAL A 144 -7.88 -6.12 -8.71
N THR A 145 -6.68 -5.72 -9.13
CA THR A 145 -5.57 -5.52 -8.20
C THR A 145 -5.51 -4.06 -7.77
N ALA A 146 -5.60 -3.79 -6.47
CA ALA A 146 -5.46 -2.45 -5.89
C ALA A 146 -4.11 -2.30 -5.20
N GLU A 147 -3.39 -1.22 -5.50
CA GLU A 147 -2.09 -0.90 -4.92
C GLU A 147 -2.04 0.55 -4.44
N VAL A 148 -1.37 0.80 -3.32
CA VAL A 148 -1.12 2.13 -2.79
C VAL A 148 0.33 2.29 -2.30
N ALA A 149 0.94 3.43 -2.62
CA ALA A 149 2.23 3.86 -2.07
C ALA A 149 2.12 5.32 -1.55
N PRO A 150 2.42 5.58 -0.27
CA PRO A 150 2.23 6.89 0.34
C PRO A 150 3.48 7.78 0.27
N THR A 151 3.26 9.07 0.46
CA THR A 151 4.24 10.06 0.90
C THR A 151 3.82 10.60 2.27
N GLU A 152 4.42 11.69 2.75
CA GLU A 152 3.99 12.32 4.01
C GLU A 152 2.52 12.75 4.03
N ARG A 153 1.96 13.18 2.88
CA ARG A 153 0.62 13.80 2.79
C ARG A 153 -0.20 13.36 1.57
N ALA A 154 0.40 12.63 0.64
CA ALA A 154 -0.26 12.15 -0.56
C ALA A 154 -0.09 10.63 -0.68
N ALA A 155 -0.76 10.02 -1.64
CA ALA A 155 -0.48 8.65 -2.05
C ALA A 155 -0.73 8.50 -3.54
N GLN A 156 -0.02 7.56 -4.15
CA GLN A 156 -0.28 7.09 -5.50
C GLN A 156 -1.02 5.76 -5.41
N PHE A 157 -2.20 5.71 -6.04
CA PHE A 157 -2.95 4.48 -6.25
C PHE A 157 -2.72 3.95 -7.65
N ARG A 158 -2.65 2.62 -7.76
CA ARG A 158 -2.72 1.91 -9.03
C ARG A 158 -3.81 0.84 -8.92
N PHE A 159 -4.78 0.92 -9.82
CA PHE A 159 -5.83 -0.08 -9.96
C PHE A 159 -5.64 -0.77 -11.31
N THR A 160 -5.39 -2.06 -11.29
CA THR A 160 -5.26 -2.89 -12.49
C THR A 160 -6.59 -3.61 -12.69
N PHE A 161 -7.39 -3.08 -13.62
CA PHE A 161 -8.69 -3.64 -14.00
C PHE A 161 -8.52 -4.75 -15.05
N PRO A 162 -9.46 -5.70 -15.10
CA PRO A 162 -9.57 -6.61 -16.25
C PRO A 162 -10.08 -5.83 -17.46
N GLU A 163 -10.11 -6.47 -18.62
CA GLU A 163 -10.85 -5.93 -19.77
C GLU A 163 -12.35 -5.91 -19.43
N SER A 164 -12.92 -4.72 -19.30
CA SER A 164 -14.31 -4.50 -18.89
C SER A 164 -14.83 -3.17 -19.44
N ASP A 165 -16.09 -3.15 -19.85
CA ASP A 165 -16.81 -1.93 -20.22
C ASP A 165 -17.39 -1.22 -18.98
N ASP A 166 -17.47 -1.92 -17.85
CA ASP A 166 -18.02 -1.44 -16.58
C ASP A 166 -16.91 -1.49 -15.51
N ALA A 167 -16.13 -0.41 -15.42
CA ALA A 167 -15.05 -0.24 -14.43
C ALA A 167 -15.13 1.15 -13.80
N HIS A 168 -15.12 1.20 -12.47
CA HIS A 168 -15.22 2.47 -11.73
C HIS A 168 -14.42 2.46 -10.44
N ILE A 169 -14.11 3.67 -9.98
CA ILE A 169 -13.48 3.93 -8.68
C ILE A 169 -14.48 4.71 -7.85
N LEU A 170 -14.89 4.15 -6.73
CA LEU A 170 -15.71 4.82 -5.73
C LEU A 170 -14.82 5.65 -4.83
N LEU A 171 -15.27 6.88 -4.57
CA LEU A 171 -14.77 7.74 -3.51
C LEU A 171 -15.84 7.83 -2.42
N ASP A 172 -15.52 7.31 -1.25
CA ASP A 172 -16.41 7.31 -0.08
C ASP A 172 -15.91 8.33 0.95
N GLY A 173 -16.69 9.38 1.16
CA GLY A 173 -16.42 10.41 2.17
C GLY A 173 -16.78 10.00 3.61
N LEU A 174 -17.26 8.77 3.79
CA LEU A 174 -17.75 8.19 5.06
C LEU A 174 -18.91 9.00 5.67
N ALA A 175 -19.33 8.63 6.88
CA ALA A 175 -20.34 9.37 7.64
C ALA A 175 -19.84 10.78 8.05
N GLY A 176 -20.66 11.59 8.72
CA GLY A 176 -20.20 12.87 9.30
C GLY A 176 -20.13 14.05 8.32
N GLY A 177 -20.62 13.89 7.09
CA GLY A 177 -20.77 14.96 6.11
C GLY A 177 -19.51 15.21 5.28
N SER A 178 -19.71 15.32 3.98
CA SER A 178 -18.65 15.50 2.99
C SER A 178 -19.16 16.30 1.79
N MET A 179 -18.25 16.79 0.96
CA MET A 179 -18.57 17.42 -0.32
C MET A 179 -17.57 16.93 -1.36
N VAL A 180 -18.07 16.64 -2.56
CA VAL A 180 -17.26 16.21 -3.70
C VAL A 180 -17.61 17.06 -4.93
N LYS A 181 -16.58 17.48 -5.65
CA LYS A 181 -16.67 18.15 -6.95
C LYS A 181 -15.87 17.35 -7.97
N VAL A 182 -16.52 17.01 -9.07
CA VAL A 182 -15.89 16.29 -10.19
C VAL A 182 -15.62 17.26 -11.33
N ASP A 183 -14.36 17.34 -11.76
CA ASP A 183 -13.87 18.11 -12.88
C ASP A 183 -13.39 17.13 -13.96
N ILE A 184 -14.33 16.76 -14.83
CA ILE A 184 -14.14 15.73 -15.87
C ILE A 184 -13.04 16.15 -16.84
N LYS A 185 -13.01 17.42 -17.23
CA LYS A 185 -12.04 17.96 -18.21
C LYS A 185 -10.60 17.77 -17.73
N ASN A 186 -10.36 18.00 -16.44
CA ASN A 186 -9.02 17.86 -15.85
C ASN A 186 -8.79 16.51 -15.17
N ARG A 187 -9.73 15.55 -15.31
CA ARG A 187 -9.70 14.23 -14.64
C ARG A 187 -9.43 14.35 -13.13
N ARG A 188 -10.10 15.29 -12.48
CA ARG A 188 -9.83 15.66 -11.09
C ARG A 188 -11.09 15.58 -10.23
N ILE A 189 -10.96 14.99 -9.06
CA ILE A 189 -11.97 15.03 -8.01
C ILE A 189 -11.39 15.83 -6.85
N THR A 190 -12.13 16.81 -6.33
CA THR A 190 -11.75 17.57 -5.14
C THR A 190 -12.89 17.59 -4.15
N GLY A 191 -12.59 17.69 -2.86
CA GLY A 191 -13.63 17.63 -1.84
C GLY A 191 -13.08 17.84 -0.45
N TYR A 192 -13.95 17.63 0.53
CA TYR A 192 -13.58 17.54 1.94
C TYR A 192 -14.46 16.53 2.65
N VAL A 193 -13.97 16.06 3.80
CA VAL A 193 -14.68 15.21 4.76
C VAL A 193 -14.65 15.86 6.14
N ARG A 194 -15.68 15.62 6.95
CA ARG A 194 -15.79 16.17 8.32
C ARG A 194 -16.02 15.11 9.41
N ASN A 195 -15.98 13.82 9.07
CA ASN A 195 -16.04 12.77 10.08
C ASN A 195 -14.96 12.97 11.16
N ASN A 196 -15.36 12.78 12.40
CA ASN A 196 -14.52 12.82 13.58
C ASN A 196 -15.22 12.07 14.72
N ASN A 197 -14.45 11.67 15.73
CA ASN A 197 -14.95 11.08 16.96
C ASN A 197 -14.26 11.74 18.16
N GLY A 198 -14.72 12.94 18.53
CA GLY A 198 -14.26 13.64 19.74
C GLY A 198 -13.08 14.59 19.54
N GLY A 199 -12.91 15.12 18.33
CA GLY A 199 -11.96 16.19 18.00
C GLY A 199 -12.64 17.38 17.33
#